data_AF-A0A1G9FBF9-F1
#
_entry.id   AF-A0A1G9FBF9-F1
#
_cell.length_a   1.000
_cell.length_b   1.000
_cell.length_c   1.000
_cell.angle_alpha   90.00
_cell.angle_beta   90.00
_cell.angle_gamma   90.00
#
_symmetry.space_group_name_H-M   'P 1'
#
loop_
_entity.id
_entity.type
_entity.pdbx_description
1 polymer ?
#
loop_
_entity_poly.entity_id
_entity_poly.type
_entity_poly.pdbx_seq_one_letter_code
_entity_poly.pdbx_strand_id
1 'polypeptide(L)'
;MVGTPEQIADELEAMANIGDADGFNIIQAASPATFEDFIEHVIPVLQERGSYRKEYEASTLRENLFGKNKVRITERHHAKKVEIAPKMNV
;
A
#
# COMPACT_ATOMS: atom_id res chain seq x y z
N MET A 1 -13.17 -4.24 12.27
CA MET A 1 -12.08 -4.59 13.19
C MET A 1 -12.03 -3.55 14.30
N VAL A 2 -12.05 -4.00 15.56
CA VAL A 2 -12.00 -3.17 16.78
C VAL A 2 -11.19 -3.97 17.79
N GLY A 3 -10.16 -3.37 18.39
CA GLY A 3 -9.27 -4.06 19.33
C GLY A 3 -8.08 -3.19 19.75
N THR A 4 -7.16 -3.77 20.51
CA THR A 4 -5.86 -3.14 20.80
C THR A 4 -5.00 -3.08 19.52
N PRO A 5 -3.93 -2.27 19.50
CA PRO A 5 -3.05 -2.18 18.33
C PRO A 5 -2.44 -3.52 17.92
N GLU A 6 -2.08 -4.37 18.89
CA GLU A 6 -1.55 -5.72 18.64
C GLU A 6 -2.62 -6.64 18.05
N GLN A 7 -3.84 -6.61 18.58
CA GLN A 7 -4.96 -7.40 18.04
C GLN A 7 -5.29 -7.01 16.60
N ILE A 8 -5.26 -5.70 16.32
CA ILE A 8 -5.46 -5.16 14.98
C ILE A 8 -4.34 -5.63 14.04
N ALA A 9 -3.08 -5.55 14.47
CA ALA A 9 -1.95 -6.03 13.68
C ALA A 9 -2.04 -7.54 13.41
N ASP A 10 -2.41 -8.34 14.42
CA ASP A 10 -2.62 -9.78 14.30
C ASP A 10 -3.70 -10.11 13.26
N GLU A 11 -4.83 -9.40 13.28
CA GLU A 11 -5.93 -9.62 12.34
C GLU A 11 -5.54 -9.22 10.91
N LEU A 12 -4.83 -8.10 10.73
CA LEU A 12 -4.32 -7.66 9.41
C LEU A 12 -3.34 -8.68 8.82
N GLU A 13 -2.38 -9.17 9.61
CA GLU A 13 -1.40 -10.16 9.17
C GLU A 13 -2.07 -11.51 8.86
N ALA A 14 -3.03 -11.94 9.68
CA ALA A 14 -3.80 -13.15 9.42
C ALA A 14 -4.61 -13.04 8.13
N MET A 15 -5.28 -11.91 7.90
CA MET A 15 -6.03 -11.66 6.67
C MET A 15 -5.11 -11.64 5.44
N ALA A 16 -3.94 -11.00 5.53
CA ALA A 16 -2.97 -10.98 4.44
C ALA A 16 -2.46 -12.38 4.10
N ASN A 17 -2.11 -13.18 5.12
CA ASN A 17 -1.60 -14.53 4.95
C ASN A 17 -2.66 -15.51 4.41
N ILE A 18 -3.90 -15.42 4.88
CA ILE A 18 -5.00 -16.31 4.44
C ILE A 18 -5.48 -15.90 3.05
N GLY A 19 -5.56 -14.60 2.78
CA GLY A 19 -6.09 -14.04 1.54
C GLY A 19 -5.08 -13.84 0.42
N ASP A 20 -3.79 -14.08 0.67
CA ASP A 20 -2.68 -13.74 -0.23
C ASP A 20 -2.74 -12.26 -0.67
N ALA A 21 -3.04 -11.38 0.29
CA ALA A 21 -3.23 -9.95 0.02
C ALA A 21 -1.94 -9.16 0.27
N ASP A 22 -1.55 -8.33 -0.71
CA ASP A 22 -0.36 -7.47 -0.63
C ASP A 22 -0.54 -6.19 0.21
N GLY A 23 -1.78 -5.89 0.62
CA GLY A 23 -2.09 -4.69 1.39
C GLY A 23 -3.59 -4.39 1.51
N PHE A 24 -3.90 -3.30 2.20
CA PHE A 24 -5.27 -2.94 2.56
C PHE A 24 -5.61 -1.50 2.19
N ASN A 25 -6.85 -1.28 1.78
CA ASN A 25 -7.46 0.04 1.76
C ASN A 25 -8.14 0.28 3.11
N ILE A 26 -7.66 1.26 3.87
CA ILE A 26 -8.22 1.63 5.17
C ILE A 26 -9.34 2.65 4.97
N ILE A 27 -10.53 2.34 5.48
CA ILE A 27 -11.70 3.22 5.42
C ILE A 27 -11.86 3.92 6.78
N GLN A 28 -12.13 5.24 6.75
CA GLN A 28 -12.34 6.01 7.96
C GLN A 28 -13.77 5.85 8.48
N ALA A 29 -13.90 5.59 9.79
CA ALA A 29 -15.18 5.72 10.49
C ALA A 29 -15.40 7.16 10.97
N ALA A 30 -14.32 7.85 11.33
CA ALA A 30 -14.31 9.27 11.69
C ALA A 30 -13.07 9.95 11.08
N SER A 31 -13.26 11.13 10.48
CA SER A 31 -12.17 11.84 9.79
C SER A 31 -11.78 13.11 10.56
N PRO A 32 -10.49 13.35 10.85
CA PRO A 32 -9.31 12.53 10.49
C PRO A 32 -8.98 11.40 11.48
N ALA A 33 -9.62 11.38 12.66
CA ALA A 33 -9.23 10.59 13.82
C ALA A 33 -8.90 9.11 13.55
N THR A 34 -9.65 8.42 12.68
CA THR A 34 -9.35 7.01 12.37
C THR A 34 -7.93 6.81 11.83
N PHE A 35 -7.40 7.76 11.04
CA PHE A 35 -6.02 7.66 10.56
C PHE A 35 -5.01 8.07 11.62
N GLU A 36 -5.33 9.03 12.48
CA GLU A 36 -4.45 9.44 13.59
C GLU A 36 -4.22 8.25 14.53
N ASP A 37 -5.31 7.61 14.99
CA ASP A 37 -5.24 6.43 15.87
C ASP A 37 -4.45 5.28 15.21
N PHE A 38 -4.69 5.02 13.91
CA PHE A 38 -4.01 3.95 13.18
C PHE A 38 -2.52 4.23 13.03
N ILE A 39 -2.14 5.46 12.68
CA ILE A 39 -0.75 5.88 12.51
C ILE A 39 -0.03 5.88 13.85
N GLU A 40 -0.66 6.37 14.91
CA GLU A 40 -0.03 6.49 16.23
C GLU A 40 0.15 5.14 16.91
N HIS A 41 -0.83 4.24 16.77
CA HIS A 41 -0.85 3.02 17.57
C HIS A 41 -0.56 1.74 16.77
N VAL A 42 -1.09 1.58 15.56
CA VAL A 42 -0.98 0.32 14.81
C VAL A 42 0.29 0.27 13.95
N ILE A 43 0.62 1.37 13.27
CA ILE A 43 1.81 1.42 12.39
C ILE A 43 3.10 1.05 13.12
N PRO A 44 3.39 1.52 14.36
CA PRO A 44 4.61 1.12 15.07
C PRO A 44 4.70 -0.39 15.30
N VAL A 45 3.60 -1.05 15.64
CA VAL A 45 3.54 -2.50 15.83
C VAL A 45 3.86 -3.23 14.53
N LEU A 46 3.22 -2.81 13.42
CA LEU A 46 3.50 -3.41 12.10
C LEU A 46 4.93 -3.16 11.62
N GLN A 47 5.51 -2.00 11.95
CA GLN A 47 6.91 -1.67 11.66
C GLN A 47 7.92 -2.47 12.50
N GLU A 48 7.59 -2.77 13.76
CA GLU A 48 8.41 -3.64 14.61
C GLU A 48 8.41 -5.09 14.08
N ARG A 49 7.26 -5.57 13.60
CA ARG A 49 7.10 -6.90 13.02
C ARG A 49 7.67 -7.05 11.61
N GLY A 50 8.00 -5.94 10.94
CA GLY A 50 8.52 -5.92 9.58
C GLY A 50 7.44 -6.01 8.48
N SER A 51 6.16 -5.94 8.86
CA SER A 51 5.00 -6.00 7.95
C SER A 51 4.65 -4.63 7.35
N TYR A 52 5.26 -3.54 7.85
CA TYR A 52 5.08 -2.19 7.30
C TYR A 52 6.40 -1.45 7.15
N ARG A 53 6.53 -0.71 6.05
CA ARG A 53 7.75 0.06 5.73
C ARG A 53 8.02 1.17 6.75
N LYS A 54 9.30 1.49 6.94
CA LYS A 54 9.73 2.65 7.77
C LYS A 54 10.00 3.90 6.95
N GLU A 55 10.41 3.73 5.70
CA GLU A 55 10.73 4.82 4.77
C GLU A 55 10.27 4.46 3.36
N TYR A 56 10.16 5.47 2.50
CA TYR A 56 9.91 5.28 1.07
C TYR A 56 11.23 5.03 0.35
N GLU A 57 11.32 3.94 -0.40
CA GLU A 57 12.56 3.54 -1.05
C GLU A 57 12.71 4.03 -2.49
N ALA A 58 11.62 4.53 -3.09
CA ALA A 58 11.59 4.98 -4.47
C ALA A 58 10.72 6.25 -4.65
N SER A 59 10.90 6.92 -5.80
CA SER A 59 10.26 8.22 -6.07
C SER A 59 8.88 8.10 -6.72
N THR A 60 8.57 6.99 -7.39
CA THR A 60 7.24 6.79 -8.01
C THR A 60 6.40 5.76 -7.25
N LEU A 61 5.08 5.89 -7.34
CA LEU A 61 4.15 4.90 -6.78
C LEU A 61 4.42 3.49 -7.34
N ARG A 62 4.66 3.39 -8.66
CA ARG A 62 4.90 2.09 -9.30
C ARG A 62 6.15 1.40 -8.76
N GLU A 63 7.22 2.15 -8.51
CA GLU A 63 8.43 1.57 -7.95
C GLU A 63 8.24 1.16 -6.49
N ASN A 64 7.49 1.94 -5.69
CA ASN A 64 7.19 1.56 -4.32
C ASN A 64 6.28 0.31 -4.22
N LEU A 65 5.45 0.04 -5.24
CA LEU A 65 4.56 -1.14 -5.27
C LEU A 65 5.19 -2.37 -5.93
N PHE A 66 5.95 -2.18 -7.01
CA PHE A 66 6.46 -3.29 -7.83
C PHE A 66 7.98 -3.48 -7.73
N GLY A 67 8.71 -2.59 -7.05
CA GLY A 67 10.17 -2.62 -6.88
C GLY A 67 10.91 -1.57 -7.70
N LYS A 68 12.14 -1.24 -7.27
CA LYS A 68 13.02 -0.24 -7.89
C LYS A 68 13.26 -0.51 -9.38
N ASN A 69 13.46 0.56 -10.15
CA ASN A 69 13.65 0.55 -11.61
C ASN A 69 12.42 0.11 -12.44
N LYS A 70 11.26 -0.12 -11.82
CA LYS A 70 9.99 -0.40 -12.51
C LYS A 70 9.16 0.89 -12.70
N VAL A 71 9.79 1.94 -13.21
CA VAL A 71 9.16 3.26 -13.42
C VAL A 71 7.96 3.19 -14.38
N ARG A 72 8.02 2.29 -15.37
CA ARG A 72 6.97 2.09 -16.37
C ARG A 72 6.41 0.67 -16.28
N ILE A 73 5.26 0.49 -16.94
CA ILE A 73 4.62 -0.83 -17.08
C ILE A 73 5.59 -1.85 -17.71
N THR A 74 5.47 -3.11 -17.31
CA THR A 74 6.28 -4.21 -17.83
C THR A 74 5.84 -4.62 -19.24
N GLU A 75 6.68 -5.37 -19.97
CA GLU A 75 6.36 -5.88 -21.32
C GLU A 75 5.12 -6.77 -21.38
N ARG A 76 4.71 -7.37 -20.25
CA ARG A 76 3.50 -8.20 -20.16
C ARG A 76 2.21 -7.39 -20.04
N HIS A 77 2.30 -6.11 -19.69
CA HIS A 77 1.13 -5.28 -19.46
C HIS A 77 0.48 -4.87 -20.79
N HIS A 78 -0.83 -5.06 -20.95
CA HIS A 78 -1.52 -4.85 -22.22
C HIS A 78 -1.29 -3.46 -22.83
N ALA A 79 -1.24 -2.41 -22.00
CA ALA A 79 -0.97 -1.04 -22.47
C ALA A 79 0.40 -0.84 -23.14
N LYS A 80 1.34 -1.80 -23.11
CA LYS A 80 2.55 -1.78 -23.94
C LYS A 80 2.28 -2.00 -25.43
N LYS A 81 1.12 -2.60 -25.77
CA LYS A 81 0.69 -2.87 -27.15
C LYS A 81 -0.09 -1.71 -27.76
N VAL A 82 -0.40 -0.69 -26.96
CA VAL A 82 -1.24 0.43 -27.37
C VAL A 82 -0.35 1.63 -27.64
N GLU A 83 -0.33 2.09 -28.89
CA GLU A 83 0.21 3.40 -29.23
C GLU A 83 -0.83 4.46 -28.87
N ILE A 84 -0.55 5.26 -27.85
CA ILE A 84 -1.39 6.42 -27.53
C ILE A 84 -0.93 7.53 -28.47
N ALA A 85 -1.81 7.95 -29.38
CA ALA A 85 -1.56 9.09 -30.26
C ALA A 85 -1.09 10.30 -29.43
N PRO A 86 -0.11 11.09 -29.92
CA PRO A 86 0.44 12.20 -29.15
C PRO A 86 -0.69 13.17 -28.77
N LYS A 87 -0.68 13.65 -27.52
CA LYS A 87 -1.65 14.64 -27.04
C LYS A 87 -1.64 15.83 -28.00
N MET A 88 -2.79 16.16 -28.59
CA MET A 88 -2.97 17.45 -29.24
C MET A 88 -2.77 18.53 -28.17
N ASN A 89 -1.76 19.37 -28.38
CA ASN A 89 -1.59 20.59 -27.60
C ASN A 89 -2.79 21.50 -27.92
N VAL A 90 -3.65 21.74 -26.94
CA VAL A 90 -4.60 22.86 -26.93
C VAL A 90 -3.92 24.02 -26.23
#